data_AF-A0A7C2BKP6-F1
#
_entry.id   AF-A0A7C2BKP6-F1
#
_cell.length_a   1.000
_cell.length_b   1.000
_cell.length_c   1.000
_cell.angle_alpha   90.00
_cell.angle_beta   90.00
_cell.angle_gamma   90.00
#
_symmetry.space_group_name_H-M   'P 1'
#
loop_
_entity.id
_entity.type
_entity.pdbx_description
1 polymer ?
#
loop_
_entity_poly.entity_id
_entity_poly.type
_entity_poly.pdbx_seq_one_letter_code
_entity_poly.pdbx_strand_id
1 'polypeptide(L)'
;MDLLVTAFYLSTLSYYLGVLLKAIPIPVYGLKKLANTLIIDGVYSAVLAFSFRIILWIVEYFSILLGVDWESYTGWVLTRFNELLAMIGFLKILGSVLSRSGLSFISTGLVSPLASHLTTVSTTIIVLYTASMVINRLKETLIALGIMLHAVPFRLTRSVGAVVISVSIVFSIAAPLMPVFVEKVSQETPPMPYDQGEVYSASLFFKDMFNNPVGFGVVEGYGSSGDLIYRYLVNEKGLVYKSLYSGGFPRFEHTLVFGFADKHYMVVFNPSRHVVDGMVNASLKLPDAASLGVNRVLFFNCGVEPLAQARSGNSTVVIVEARDSCSVEAFLQSGDEAVILVNGSIIEGGVSVSWSGLSLWKTVFEIPSGVSNITVVAWFKGYGKPLVDERFFTESLVDFSLLEPESFIYWVSLAIVDLMILPLVYTAMLVTVSLAVARLLGGASPRVVKLLTGV
;
A
#
# COMPACT_ATOMS: atom_id res chain seq x y z
N MET A 1 -5.06 -30.44 -17.78
CA MET A 1 -4.85 -31.85 -17.35
C MET A 1 -3.90 -32.59 -18.29
N ASP A 2 -3.96 -32.32 -19.60
CA ASP A 2 -3.15 -33.02 -20.60
C ASP A 2 -1.63 -32.95 -20.33
N LEU A 3 -1.09 -31.79 -19.93
CA LEU A 3 0.34 -31.63 -19.62
C LEU A 3 0.83 -32.55 -18.50
N LEU A 4 0.03 -32.77 -17.46
CA LEU A 4 0.37 -33.66 -16.34
C LEU A 4 0.32 -35.13 -16.75
N VAL A 5 -0.65 -35.49 -17.60
CA VAL A 5 -0.74 -36.84 -18.17
C VAL A 5 0.47 -37.12 -19.07
N THR A 6 0.84 -36.16 -19.92
CA THR A 6 2.04 -36.24 -20.75
C THR A 6 3.31 -36.35 -19.89
N ALA A 7 3.40 -35.58 -18.79
CA ALA A 7 4.52 -35.67 -17.85
C ALA A 7 4.64 -37.07 -17.23
N PHE A 8 3.51 -37.69 -16.86
CA PHE A 8 3.49 -39.05 -16.31
C PHE A 8 3.93 -40.10 -17.34
N TYR A 9 3.47 -40.00 -18.59
CA TYR A 9 3.91 -40.91 -19.66
C TYR A 9 5.40 -40.75 -19.99
N LEU A 10 5.92 -39.51 -20.02
CA LEU A 10 7.35 -39.24 -20.20
C LEU A 10 8.20 -39.82 -19.06
N SER A 11 7.73 -39.67 -17.83
CA SER A 11 8.36 -40.26 -16.64
C SER A 11 8.39 -41.80 -16.73
N THR A 12 7.27 -42.41 -17.10
CA THR A 12 7.14 -43.86 -17.28
C THR A 12 8.06 -44.37 -18.39
N LEU A 13 8.14 -43.65 -19.51
CA LEU A 13 9.06 -43.93 -20.61
C LEU A 13 10.52 -43.87 -20.15
N SER A 14 10.91 -42.83 -19.39
CA SER A 14 12.26 -42.71 -18.84
C SER A 14 12.60 -43.89 -17.92
N TYR A 15 11.65 -44.32 -17.08
CA TYR A 15 11.84 -45.47 -16.21
C TYR A 15 12.07 -46.76 -17.00
N TYR A 16 11.20 -47.07 -17.98
CA TYR A 16 11.33 -48.28 -18.78
C TYR A 16 12.58 -48.29 -19.66
N LEU A 17 12.97 -47.16 -20.25
CA LEU A 17 14.25 -47.04 -20.96
C LEU A 17 15.43 -47.34 -20.03
N GLY A 18 15.39 -46.83 -18.80
CA GLY A 18 16.41 -47.11 -17.79
C GLY A 18 16.48 -48.59 -17.42
N VAL A 19 15.33 -49.26 -17.20
CA VAL A 19 15.28 -50.71 -16.91
C VAL A 19 15.82 -51.51 -18.09
N LEU A 20 15.44 -51.17 -19.32
CA LEU A 20 15.88 -51.87 -20.53
C LEU A 20 17.40 -51.75 -20.70
N LEU A 21 17.96 -50.54 -20.57
CA LEU A 21 19.41 -50.32 -20.61
C LEU A 21 20.16 -51.08 -19.49
N LYS A 22 19.53 -51.23 -18.33
CA LYS A 22 20.10 -52.01 -17.23
C LYS A 22 20.04 -53.53 -17.47
N ALA A 23 19.03 -54.02 -18.20
CA ALA A 23 18.86 -55.43 -18.53
C ALA A 23 19.80 -55.92 -19.66
N ILE A 24 20.31 -55.00 -20.52
CA ILE A 24 21.22 -55.34 -21.62
C ILE A 24 22.48 -56.06 -21.10
N PRO A 25 22.90 -57.21 -21.67
CA PRO A 25 24.06 -58.00 -21.22
C PRO A 25 25.40 -57.42 -21.70
N ILE A 26 25.54 -56.09 -21.77
CA ILE A 26 26.76 -55.40 -22.20
C ILE A 26 27.38 -54.68 -20.99
N PRO A 27 28.65 -54.96 -20.62
CA PRO A 27 29.30 -54.42 -19.43
C PRO A 27 29.91 -53.02 -19.67
N VAL A 28 29.18 -52.08 -20.28
CA VAL A 28 29.63 -50.69 -20.39
C VAL A 28 29.22 -49.90 -19.15
N TYR A 29 30.21 -49.50 -18.34
CA TYR A 29 29.99 -48.76 -17.08
C TYR A 29 29.14 -47.48 -17.28
N GLY A 30 29.44 -46.69 -18.32
CA GLY A 30 28.70 -45.47 -18.63
C GLY A 30 27.21 -45.73 -18.92
N LEU A 31 26.90 -46.79 -19.65
CA LEU A 31 25.54 -47.19 -19.99
C LEU A 31 24.76 -47.63 -18.75
N LYS A 32 25.40 -48.41 -17.85
CA LYS A 32 24.78 -48.85 -16.59
C LYS A 32 24.55 -47.69 -15.62
N LYS A 33 25.47 -46.72 -15.56
CA LYS A 33 25.30 -45.49 -14.78
C LYS A 33 24.13 -44.65 -15.31
N LEU A 34 24.04 -44.49 -16.63
CA LEU A 34 22.95 -43.77 -17.28
C LEU A 34 21.60 -44.48 -17.07
N ALA A 35 21.57 -45.80 -17.15
CA ALA A 35 20.39 -46.62 -16.87
C ALA A 35 19.85 -46.39 -15.44
N ASN A 36 20.72 -46.47 -14.42
CA ASN A 36 20.34 -46.17 -13.04
C ASN A 36 19.84 -44.71 -12.88
N THR A 37 20.46 -43.77 -13.59
CA THR A 37 20.07 -42.36 -13.54
C THR A 37 18.66 -42.15 -14.13
N LEU A 38 18.35 -42.76 -15.27
CA LEU A 38 17.03 -42.68 -15.92
C LEU A 38 15.91 -43.29 -15.07
N ILE A 39 16.18 -44.39 -14.37
CA ILE A 39 15.23 -45.02 -13.44
C ILE A 39 14.89 -44.05 -12.31
N ILE A 40 15.92 -43.49 -11.67
CA ILE A 40 15.77 -42.53 -10.55
C ILE A 40 15.02 -41.29 -11.03
N ASP A 41 15.36 -40.76 -12.20
CA ASP A 41 14.71 -39.57 -12.76
C ASP A 41 13.25 -39.79 -13.15
N GLY A 42 12.94 -40.99 -13.66
CA GLY A 42 11.57 -41.41 -13.94
C GLY A 42 10.74 -41.37 -12.66
N VAL A 43 11.21 -42.00 -11.58
CA VAL A 43 10.52 -42.00 -10.27
C VAL A 43 10.35 -40.59 -9.72
N TYR A 44 11.40 -39.76 -9.72
CA TYR A 44 11.31 -38.38 -9.24
C TYR A 44 10.27 -37.57 -10.01
N SER A 45 10.22 -37.72 -11.33
CA SER A 45 9.29 -36.96 -12.17
C SER A 45 7.84 -37.42 -11.98
N ALA A 46 7.61 -38.72 -11.73
CA ALA A 46 6.29 -39.25 -11.36
C ALA A 46 5.82 -38.68 -10.01
N VAL A 47 6.69 -38.73 -9.00
CA VAL A 47 6.41 -38.14 -7.67
C VAL A 47 6.08 -36.66 -7.80
N LEU A 48 6.83 -35.93 -8.62
CA LEU A 48 6.61 -34.50 -8.84
C LEU A 48 5.25 -34.24 -9.51
N ALA A 49 4.86 -35.04 -10.51
CA ALA A 49 3.54 -34.98 -11.12
C ALA A 49 2.41 -35.25 -10.12
N PHE A 50 2.54 -36.26 -9.25
CA PHE A 50 1.56 -36.52 -8.20
C PHE A 50 1.52 -35.42 -7.13
N SER A 51 2.65 -34.74 -6.89
CA SER A 51 2.74 -33.65 -5.91
C SER A 51 2.17 -32.31 -6.41
N PHE A 52 1.71 -32.20 -7.65
CA PHE A 52 1.24 -30.94 -8.25
C PHE A 52 0.23 -30.18 -7.37
N ARG A 53 -0.79 -30.87 -6.86
CA ARG A 53 -1.80 -30.26 -5.98
C ARG A 53 -1.20 -29.79 -4.65
N ILE A 54 -0.22 -30.54 -4.11
CA ILE A 54 0.48 -30.18 -2.88
C ILE A 54 1.31 -28.92 -3.12
N ILE A 55 1.98 -28.80 -4.26
CA ILE A 55 2.74 -27.59 -4.63
C ILE A 55 1.82 -26.38 -4.69
N LEU A 56 0.65 -26.48 -5.35
CA LEU A 56 -0.31 -25.38 -5.39
C LEU A 56 -0.83 -25.00 -4.00
N TRP A 57 -1.15 -25.99 -3.18
CA TRP A 57 -1.58 -25.75 -1.80
C TRP A 57 -0.51 -25.03 -0.97
N ILE A 58 0.77 -25.42 -1.12
CA ILE A 58 1.90 -24.74 -0.45
C ILE A 58 2.01 -23.27 -0.91
N VAL A 59 1.85 -23.01 -2.21
CA VAL A 59 1.87 -21.64 -2.75
C VAL A 59 0.78 -20.79 -2.09
N GLU A 60 -0.45 -21.30 -2.05
CA GLU A 60 -1.59 -20.61 -1.43
C GLU A 60 -1.38 -20.40 0.07
N TYR A 61 -0.88 -21.41 0.77
CA TYR A 61 -0.57 -21.33 2.21
C TYR A 61 0.42 -20.21 2.51
N PHE A 62 1.53 -20.12 1.76
CA PHE A 62 2.52 -19.06 1.95
C PHE A 62 2.00 -17.68 1.53
N SER A 63 1.16 -17.61 0.48
CA SER A 63 0.49 -16.36 0.10
C SER A 63 -0.36 -15.82 1.25
N ILE A 64 -1.15 -16.67 1.92
CA ILE A 64 -1.96 -16.26 3.07
C ILE A 64 -1.09 -15.85 4.26
N LEU A 65 -0.05 -16.64 4.59
CA LEU A 65 0.83 -16.37 5.72
C LEU A 65 1.57 -15.03 5.60
N LEU A 66 1.98 -14.67 4.38
CA LEU A 66 2.69 -13.42 4.10
C LEU A 66 1.76 -12.22 3.87
N GLY A 67 0.44 -12.41 3.98
CA GLY A 67 -0.55 -11.35 3.76
C GLY A 67 -0.56 -10.84 2.32
N VAL A 68 -0.31 -11.72 1.35
CA VAL A 68 -0.21 -11.39 -0.08
C VAL A 68 -1.58 -10.97 -0.61
N ASP A 69 -1.69 -9.73 -1.05
CA ASP A 69 -2.87 -9.21 -1.73
C ASP A 69 -2.53 -8.67 -3.13
N TRP A 70 -3.04 -9.36 -4.16
CA TRP A 70 -2.87 -8.96 -5.54
C TRP A 70 -3.68 -7.71 -5.89
N GLU A 71 -4.79 -7.44 -5.18
CA GLU A 71 -5.59 -6.23 -5.38
C GLU A 71 -4.82 -5.00 -4.90
N SER A 72 -4.26 -5.04 -3.70
CA SER A 72 -3.33 -4.01 -3.19
C SER A 72 -2.18 -3.75 -4.16
N TYR A 73 -1.54 -4.80 -4.68
CA TYR A 73 -0.48 -4.65 -5.69
C TYR A 73 -0.95 -3.94 -6.95
N THR A 74 -2.12 -4.31 -7.49
CA THR A 74 -2.69 -3.66 -8.68
C THR A 74 -3.05 -2.20 -8.42
N GLY A 75 -3.65 -1.91 -7.27
CA GLY A 75 -4.01 -0.55 -6.86
C GLY A 75 -2.77 0.33 -6.72
N TRP A 76 -1.70 -0.19 -6.12
CA TRP A 76 -0.44 0.54 -6.01
C TRP A 76 0.14 0.88 -7.38
N VAL A 77 0.24 -0.08 -8.31
CA VAL A 77 0.75 0.18 -9.67
C VAL A 77 -0.10 1.21 -10.42
N LEU A 78 -1.44 1.10 -10.35
CA LEU A 78 -2.33 2.01 -11.06
C LEU A 78 -2.24 3.45 -10.52
N THR A 79 -2.19 3.61 -9.19
CA THR A 79 -2.03 4.92 -8.56
C THR A 79 -0.72 5.58 -8.99
N ARG A 80 0.41 4.85 -8.89
CA ARG A 80 1.73 5.36 -9.30
C ARG A 80 1.81 5.65 -10.80
N PHE A 81 1.16 4.83 -11.62
CA PHE A 81 1.10 5.06 -13.06
C PHE A 81 0.31 6.33 -13.42
N ASN A 82 -0.81 6.57 -12.75
CA ASN A 82 -1.60 7.79 -12.95
C ASN A 82 -0.84 9.05 -12.50
N GLU A 83 -0.13 8.99 -11.37
CA GLU A 83 0.76 10.07 -10.91
C GLU A 83 1.85 10.39 -11.96
N LEU A 84 2.51 9.37 -12.50
CA LEU A 84 3.52 9.53 -13.56
C LEU A 84 2.92 10.16 -14.83
N LEU A 85 1.73 9.72 -15.26
CA LEU A 85 1.06 10.28 -16.43
C LEU A 85 0.69 11.76 -16.23
N ALA A 86 0.20 12.13 -15.05
CA ALA A 86 -0.10 13.51 -14.71
C ALA A 86 1.18 14.37 -14.78
N MET A 87 2.29 13.89 -14.22
CA MET A 87 3.57 14.59 -14.24
C MET A 87 4.15 14.72 -15.66
N ILE A 88 4.08 13.66 -16.47
CA ILE A 88 4.48 13.69 -17.89
C ILE A 88 3.61 14.69 -18.67
N GLY A 89 2.30 14.65 -18.43
CA GLY A 89 1.34 15.56 -19.05
C GLY A 89 1.66 17.01 -18.73
N PHE A 90 1.90 17.31 -17.45
CA PHE A 90 2.33 18.61 -16.97
C PHE A 90 3.62 19.08 -17.67
N LEU A 91 4.69 18.25 -17.66
CA LEU A 91 5.96 18.61 -18.29
C LEU A 91 5.80 18.85 -19.80
N LYS A 92 4.98 18.05 -20.50
CA LYS A 92 4.73 18.25 -21.93
C LYS A 92 3.97 19.55 -22.23
N ILE A 93 2.96 19.87 -21.42
CA ILE A 93 2.24 21.15 -21.53
C ILE A 93 3.21 22.31 -21.26
N LEU A 94 4.00 22.21 -20.19
CA LEU A 94 4.99 23.22 -19.83
C LEU A 94 6.03 23.43 -20.95
N GLY A 95 6.57 22.34 -21.49
CA GLY A 95 7.50 22.38 -22.61
C GLY A 95 6.89 23.04 -23.86
N SER A 96 5.60 22.79 -24.13
CA SER A 96 4.88 23.44 -25.22
C SER A 96 4.70 24.94 -25.01
N VAL A 97 4.32 25.36 -23.79
CA VAL A 97 4.17 26.78 -23.41
C VAL A 97 5.52 27.50 -23.49
N LEU A 98 6.58 26.91 -22.93
CA LEU A 98 7.94 27.48 -22.96
C LEU A 98 8.45 27.65 -24.39
N SER A 99 8.24 26.66 -25.25
CA SER A 99 8.61 26.74 -26.66
C SER A 99 7.87 27.85 -27.41
N ARG A 100 6.62 28.16 -27.05
CA ARG A 100 5.84 29.25 -27.65
C ARG A 100 6.22 30.64 -27.11
N SER A 101 6.73 30.70 -25.89
CA SER A 101 7.15 31.95 -25.23
C SER A 101 8.57 32.43 -25.58
N GLY A 102 9.27 31.73 -26.47
CA GLY A 102 10.66 32.05 -26.86
C GLY A 102 11.73 31.41 -25.97
N LEU A 103 11.33 30.63 -24.94
CA LEU A 103 12.22 29.87 -24.05
C LEU A 103 12.43 28.43 -24.54
N SER A 104 12.59 28.26 -25.86
CA SER A 104 12.69 26.93 -26.48
C SER A 104 13.90 26.14 -25.99
N PHE A 105 14.99 26.81 -25.57
CA PHE A 105 16.18 26.19 -25.01
C PHE A 105 15.92 25.43 -23.69
N ILE A 106 14.99 25.90 -22.85
CA ILE A 106 14.60 25.21 -21.60
C ILE A 106 13.72 24.01 -21.92
N SER A 107 12.80 24.19 -22.87
CA SER A 107 11.89 23.14 -23.33
C SER A 107 12.65 21.94 -23.90
N THR A 108 13.62 22.18 -24.78
CA THR A 108 14.42 21.12 -25.42
C THR A 108 15.56 20.61 -24.54
N GLY A 109 16.17 21.48 -23.74
CA GLY A 109 17.33 21.15 -22.92
C GLY A 109 17.02 20.45 -21.60
N LEU A 110 15.83 20.70 -21.01
CA LEU A 110 15.52 20.23 -19.67
C LEU A 110 14.17 19.50 -19.60
N VAL A 111 13.10 20.15 -20.05
CA VAL A 111 11.74 19.62 -19.88
C VAL A 111 11.51 18.35 -20.71
N SER A 112 11.97 18.34 -21.97
CA SER A 112 11.80 17.19 -22.85
C SER A 112 12.59 15.95 -22.38
N PRO A 113 13.87 16.05 -21.96
CA PRO A 113 14.57 14.92 -21.35
C PRO A 113 13.88 14.37 -20.11
N LEU A 114 13.42 15.24 -19.20
CA LEU A 114 12.72 14.83 -17.97
C LEU A 114 11.43 14.07 -18.28
N ALA A 115 10.61 14.58 -19.21
CA ALA A 115 9.41 13.89 -19.65
C ALA A 115 9.71 12.55 -20.34
N SER A 116 10.83 12.46 -21.08
CA SER A 116 11.30 11.21 -21.67
C SER A 116 11.69 10.19 -20.61
N HIS A 117 12.46 10.60 -19.59
CA HIS A 117 12.84 9.72 -18.49
C HIS A 117 11.63 9.19 -17.72
N LEU A 118 10.67 10.06 -17.37
CA LEU A 118 9.43 9.61 -16.75
C LEU A 118 8.65 8.63 -17.64
N THR A 119 8.65 8.84 -18.96
CA THR A 119 8.03 7.89 -19.90
C THR A 119 8.72 6.53 -19.82
N THR A 120 10.05 6.48 -19.72
CA THR A 120 10.80 5.23 -19.51
C THR A 120 10.50 4.57 -18.16
N VAL A 121 10.32 5.36 -17.09
CA VAL A 121 9.88 4.83 -15.79
C VAL A 121 8.50 4.19 -15.91
N SER A 122 7.55 4.88 -16.55
CA SER A 122 6.20 4.38 -16.81
C SER A 122 6.17 3.10 -17.62
N THR A 123 6.99 2.98 -18.68
CA THR A 123 7.05 1.73 -19.44
C THR A 123 7.65 0.60 -18.62
N THR A 124 8.67 0.88 -17.81
CA THR A 124 9.32 -0.14 -16.97
C THR A 124 8.34 -0.72 -15.95
N ILE A 125 7.60 0.12 -15.21
CA ILE A 125 6.65 -0.37 -14.21
C ILE A 125 5.53 -1.19 -14.86
N ILE A 126 5.04 -0.79 -16.04
CA ILE A 126 4.03 -1.57 -16.79
C ILE A 126 4.58 -2.92 -17.24
N VAL A 127 5.81 -2.97 -17.76
CA VAL A 127 6.43 -4.23 -18.20
C VAL A 127 6.61 -5.19 -17.02
N LEU A 128 7.07 -4.69 -15.88
CA LEU A 128 7.21 -5.52 -14.67
C LEU A 128 5.86 -6.00 -14.13
N TYR A 129 4.85 -5.12 -14.11
CA TYR A 129 3.49 -5.45 -13.71
C TYR A 129 2.87 -6.53 -14.60
N THR A 130 2.92 -6.32 -15.92
CA THR A 130 2.37 -7.27 -16.90
C THR A 130 3.08 -8.61 -16.83
N ALA A 131 4.41 -8.65 -16.72
CA ALA A 131 5.16 -9.89 -16.54
C ALA A 131 4.72 -10.64 -15.27
N SER A 132 4.60 -9.94 -14.14
CA SER A 132 4.17 -10.52 -12.86
C SER A 132 2.73 -11.07 -12.93
N MET A 133 1.83 -10.32 -13.58
CA MET A 133 0.44 -10.74 -13.76
C MET A 133 0.29 -11.94 -14.68
N VAL A 134 1.06 -12.00 -15.77
CA VAL A 134 1.07 -13.17 -16.67
C VAL A 134 1.51 -14.41 -15.92
N ILE A 135 2.57 -14.31 -15.10
CA ILE A 135 3.03 -15.45 -14.29
C ILE A 135 1.95 -15.88 -13.30
N ASN A 136 1.31 -14.95 -12.60
CA ASN A 136 0.29 -15.30 -11.62
C ASN A 136 -0.97 -15.93 -12.25
N ARG A 137 -1.44 -15.39 -13.37
CA ARG A 137 -2.61 -15.92 -14.10
C ARG A 137 -2.34 -17.30 -14.69
N LEU A 138 -1.11 -17.57 -15.10
CA LEU A 138 -0.70 -18.84 -15.69
C LEU A 138 0.05 -19.75 -14.71
N LYS A 139 0.00 -19.50 -13.40
CA LYS A 139 0.82 -20.22 -12.41
C LYS A 139 0.60 -21.74 -12.47
N GLU A 140 -0.65 -22.19 -12.59
CA GLU A 140 -0.98 -23.61 -12.66
C GLU A 140 -0.45 -24.26 -13.94
N THR A 141 -0.63 -23.58 -15.08
CA THR A 141 -0.17 -24.04 -16.39
C THR A 141 1.35 -24.03 -16.50
N LEU A 142 2.02 -23.01 -15.97
CA LEU A 142 3.48 -22.91 -15.94
C LEU A 142 4.09 -23.97 -15.04
N ILE A 143 3.55 -24.20 -13.84
CA ILE A 143 4.00 -25.28 -12.97
C ILE A 143 3.83 -26.61 -13.72
N ALA A 144 2.64 -26.92 -14.25
CA ALA A 144 2.40 -28.16 -15.00
C ALA A 144 3.33 -28.35 -16.22
N LEU A 145 3.59 -27.28 -16.98
CA LEU A 145 4.55 -27.26 -18.07
C LEU A 145 5.97 -27.54 -17.57
N GLY A 146 6.35 -26.95 -16.43
CA GLY A 146 7.63 -27.18 -15.80
C GLY A 146 7.79 -28.63 -15.33
N ILE A 147 6.74 -29.26 -14.79
CA ILE A 147 6.73 -30.70 -14.46
C ILE A 147 6.94 -31.53 -15.73
N MET A 148 6.24 -31.21 -16.81
CA MET A 148 6.39 -31.91 -18.10
C MET A 148 7.82 -31.81 -18.63
N LEU A 149 8.39 -30.60 -18.65
CA LEU A 149 9.78 -30.38 -19.07
C LEU A 149 10.78 -31.06 -18.14
N HIS A 150 10.45 -31.21 -16.85
CA HIS A 150 11.27 -31.95 -15.90
C HIS A 150 11.25 -33.46 -16.16
N ALA A 151 10.14 -33.99 -16.70
CA ALA A 151 9.94 -35.41 -16.97
C ALA A 151 10.60 -35.91 -18.28
N VAL A 152 11.15 -35.03 -19.12
CA VAL A 152 11.77 -35.42 -20.39
C VAL A 152 12.99 -36.32 -20.14
N PRO A 153 13.09 -37.48 -20.84
CA PRO A 153 14.21 -38.40 -20.70
C PRO A 153 15.58 -37.76 -20.93
N PHE A 154 16.63 -38.40 -20.39
CA PHE A 154 18.03 -37.96 -20.52
C PHE A 154 18.33 -36.57 -19.91
N ARG A 155 17.43 -36.03 -19.10
CA ARG A 155 17.57 -34.72 -18.43
C ARG A 155 17.75 -33.53 -19.39
N LEU A 156 17.32 -33.64 -20.65
CA LEU A 156 17.55 -32.60 -21.67
C LEU A 156 16.97 -31.24 -21.26
N THR A 157 15.76 -31.23 -20.70
CA THR A 157 15.03 -30.02 -20.32
C THR A 157 14.81 -29.88 -18.82
N ARG A 158 15.46 -30.73 -18.00
CA ARG A 158 15.22 -30.80 -16.55
C ARG A 158 15.47 -29.47 -15.85
N SER A 159 16.57 -28.81 -16.20
CA SER A 159 16.92 -27.51 -15.62
C SER A 159 15.92 -26.43 -16.03
N VAL A 160 15.38 -26.49 -17.24
CA VAL A 160 14.37 -25.52 -17.72
C VAL A 160 13.06 -25.75 -16.98
N GLY A 161 12.63 -27.01 -16.83
CA GLY A 161 11.44 -27.37 -16.06
C GLY A 161 11.52 -26.88 -14.60
N ALA A 162 12.67 -27.10 -13.94
CA ALA A 162 12.89 -26.63 -12.58
C ALA A 162 12.84 -25.09 -12.45
N VAL A 163 13.41 -24.35 -13.42
CA VAL A 163 13.34 -22.88 -13.45
C VAL A 163 11.92 -22.40 -13.62
N VAL A 164 11.16 -22.98 -14.56
CA VAL A 164 9.76 -22.60 -14.79
C VAL A 164 8.91 -22.83 -13.54
N ILE A 165 9.03 -24.00 -12.89
CA ILE A 165 8.34 -24.28 -11.62
C ILE A 165 8.70 -23.23 -10.56
N SER A 166 9.99 -22.94 -10.40
CA SER A 166 10.48 -22.05 -9.34
C SER A 166 10.07 -20.61 -9.53
N VAL A 167 10.20 -20.09 -10.76
CA VAL A 167 9.78 -18.72 -11.11
C VAL A 167 8.29 -18.56 -10.86
N SER A 168 7.47 -19.53 -11.28
CA SER A 168 6.03 -19.47 -11.04
C SER A 168 5.68 -19.45 -9.55
N ILE A 169 6.33 -20.28 -8.73
CA ILE A 169 6.11 -20.29 -7.28
C ILE A 169 6.53 -18.95 -6.65
N VAL A 170 7.78 -18.52 -6.89
CA VAL A 170 8.36 -17.35 -6.23
C VAL A 170 7.65 -16.08 -6.64
N PHE A 171 7.39 -15.86 -7.94
CA PHE A 171 6.69 -14.65 -8.38
C PHE A 171 5.22 -14.63 -7.95
N SER A 172 4.54 -15.78 -7.88
CA SER A 172 3.16 -15.83 -7.39
C SER A 172 3.03 -15.44 -5.91
N ILE A 173 4.06 -15.67 -5.10
CA ILE A 173 4.06 -15.34 -3.67
C ILE A 173 4.63 -13.94 -3.44
N ALA A 174 5.77 -13.61 -4.05
CA ALA A 174 6.57 -12.47 -3.66
C ALA A 174 6.37 -11.23 -4.54
N ALA A 175 5.90 -11.34 -5.79
CA ALA A 175 5.69 -10.15 -6.63
C ALA A 175 4.75 -9.11 -6.00
N PRO A 176 3.63 -9.48 -5.33
CA PRO A 176 2.73 -8.51 -4.71
C PRO A 176 3.31 -7.81 -3.48
N LEU A 177 4.43 -8.27 -2.94
CA LEU A 177 5.12 -7.64 -1.81
C LEU A 177 6.04 -6.49 -2.25
N MET A 178 6.18 -6.25 -3.55
CA MET A 178 7.00 -5.16 -4.10
C MET A 178 6.64 -3.77 -3.54
N PRO A 179 5.37 -3.37 -3.39
CA PRO A 179 5.01 -2.07 -2.79
C PRO A 179 5.61 -1.88 -1.40
N VAL A 180 5.49 -2.91 -0.55
CA VAL A 180 6.02 -2.89 0.83
C VAL A 180 7.55 -2.79 0.83
N PHE A 181 8.22 -3.47 -0.12
CA PHE A 181 9.65 -3.35 -0.29
C PHE A 181 10.06 -1.93 -0.69
N VAL A 182 9.41 -1.36 -1.71
CA VAL A 182 9.70 0.01 -2.19
C VAL A 182 9.48 1.01 -1.07
N GLU A 183 8.35 0.97 -0.38
CA GLU A 183 8.01 1.91 0.71
C GLU A 183 8.95 1.84 1.91
N LYS A 184 9.54 0.66 2.19
CA LYS A 184 10.51 0.52 3.29
C LYS A 184 11.89 0.99 2.88
N VAL A 185 12.32 0.72 1.66
CA VAL A 185 13.67 1.07 1.19
C VAL A 185 13.75 2.53 0.77
N SER A 186 12.69 3.11 0.20
CA SER A 186 12.66 4.53 -0.18
C SER A 186 12.76 5.48 1.01
N GLN A 187 12.44 5.02 2.23
CA GLN A 187 12.62 5.79 3.47
C GLN A 187 14.10 6.15 3.76
N GLU A 188 15.08 5.56 3.05
CA GLU A 188 16.51 5.69 3.35
C GLU A 188 17.37 6.45 2.29
N THR A 189 16.82 7.06 1.23
CA THR A 189 17.61 7.79 0.18
C THR A 189 16.82 8.89 -0.54
N PRO A 190 17.39 10.01 -1.08
CA PRO A 190 18.58 10.84 -0.79
C PRO A 190 18.17 12.23 -0.17
N PRO A 191 19.07 13.23 0.05
CA PRO A 191 18.74 14.49 0.73
C PRO A 191 17.91 15.44 -0.15
N MET A 192 16.92 16.06 0.48
CA MET A 192 16.01 17.04 -0.14
C MET A 192 16.71 18.34 -0.54
N PRO A 193 16.23 19.06 -1.58
CA PRO A 193 16.76 20.36 -1.99
C PRO A 193 16.32 21.53 -1.09
N TYR A 194 15.56 21.25 -0.04
CA TYR A 194 15.19 22.22 0.99
C TYR A 194 16.00 21.94 2.25
N ASP A 195 16.28 22.98 3.01
CA ASP A 195 16.97 22.85 4.28
C ASP A 195 16.19 21.84 5.15
N GLN A 196 16.79 20.67 5.41
CA GLN A 196 16.23 19.67 6.33
C GLN A 196 15.99 20.30 7.72
N GLY A 197 16.59 21.47 7.97
CA GLY A 197 16.28 22.42 9.03
C GLY A 197 14.80 22.79 9.21
N GLU A 198 13.90 22.63 8.23
CA GLU A 198 12.55 23.21 8.28
C GLU A 198 11.37 22.23 8.29
N VAL A 199 11.63 20.92 8.16
CA VAL A 199 10.58 19.88 8.15
C VAL A 199 10.79 18.85 9.26
N TYR A 200 9.69 18.39 9.87
CA TYR A 200 9.63 17.21 10.74
C TYR A 200 8.76 16.11 10.12
N SER A 201 9.13 14.85 10.36
CA SER A 201 8.17 13.74 10.32
C SER A 201 7.26 13.86 11.54
N ALA A 202 5.94 13.69 11.39
CA ALA A 202 5.02 13.79 12.52
C ALA A 202 3.95 12.69 12.54
N SER A 203 3.61 12.32 13.78
CA SER A 203 2.44 11.52 14.16
C SER A 203 1.54 12.39 15.05
N LEU A 204 0.40 12.82 14.52
CA LEU A 204 -0.61 13.56 15.28
C LEU A 204 -1.80 12.65 15.60
N PHE A 205 -2.12 12.54 16.89
CA PHE A 205 -3.24 11.76 17.40
C PHE A 205 -4.39 12.66 17.84
N PHE A 206 -5.53 12.57 17.18
CA PHE A 206 -6.75 13.27 17.53
C PHE A 206 -7.61 12.40 18.43
N LYS A 207 -7.87 12.90 19.63
CA LYS A 207 -8.63 12.20 20.66
C LYS A 207 -9.79 13.03 21.15
N ASP A 208 -10.85 12.35 21.56
CA ASP A 208 -12.02 12.95 22.18
C ASP A 208 -11.77 13.25 23.67
N MET A 209 -12.78 13.76 24.38
CA MET A 209 -12.70 14.06 25.82
C MET A 209 -12.43 12.82 26.70
N PHE A 210 -12.72 11.61 26.20
CA PHE A 210 -12.52 10.33 26.87
C PHE A 210 -11.21 9.62 26.45
N ASN A 211 -10.34 10.28 25.67
CA ASN A 211 -9.13 9.74 25.03
C ASN A 211 -9.34 8.69 23.93
N ASN A 212 -10.56 8.54 23.39
CA ASN A 212 -10.82 7.68 22.24
C ASN A 212 -10.42 8.38 20.94
N PRO A 213 -9.97 7.61 19.92
CA PRO A 213 -9.57 8.19 18.64
C PRO A 213 -10.77 8.78 17.88
N VAL A 214 -10.53 9.93 17.26
CA VAL A 214 -11.50 10.62 16.38
C VAL A 214 -11.02 10.49 14.94
N GLY A 215 -11.61 9.55 14.20
CA GLY A 215 -11.21 9.26 12.82
C GLY A 215 -11.87 10.17 11.78
N PHE A 216 -11.24 10.26 10.61
CA PHE A 216 -11.78 10.95 9.42
C PHE A 216 -12.15 12.41 9.65
N GLY A 217 -11.37 13.18 10.40
CA GLY A 217 -11.37 14.64 10.31
C GLY A 217 -10.43 15.15 9.21
N VAL A 218 -10.48 16.45 8.93
CA VAL A 218 -9.54 17.15 8.06
C VAL A 218 -8.67 18.04 8.93
N VAL A 219 -7.35 17.98 8.73
CA VAL A 219 -6.40 18.81 9.48
C VAL A 219 -5.75 19.78 8.51
N GLU A 220 -5.87 21.06 8.80
CA GLU A 220 -5.30 22.15 8.03
C GLU A 220 -4.27 22.89 8.86
N GLY A 221 -3.14 23.25 8.26
CA GLY A 221 -2.11 24.08 8.88
C GLY A 221 -2.06 25.45 8.24
N TYR A 222 -2.12 26.50 9.04
CA TYR A 222 -2.06 27.90 8.60
C TYR A 222 -0.83 28.61 9.14
N GLY A 223 -0.13 29.32 8.26
CA GLY A 223 1.06 30.08 8.62
C GLY A 223 0.75 31.33 9.41
N SER A 224 1.79 32.03 9.86
CA SER A 224 1.66 33.32 10.56
C SER A 224 1.01 34.41 9.69
N SER A 225 1.07 34.28 8.36
CA SER A 225 0.40 35.15 7.39
C SER A 225 -1.07 34.80 7.15
N GLY A 226 -1.56 33.66 7.67
CA GLY A 226 -2.90 33.15 7.41
C GLY A 226 -3.03 32.28 6.16
N ASP A 227 -1.92 32.00 5.46
CA ASP A 227 -1.92 31.14 4.29
C ASP A 227 -2.06 29.66 4.66
N LEU A 228 -2.84 28.91 3.88
CA LEU A 228 -2.95 27.46 4.02
C LEU A 228 -1.64 26.80 3.57
N ILE A 229 -0.95 26.18 4.51
CA ILE A 229 0.34 25.54 4.31
C ILE A 229 0.19 24.05 3.95
N TYR A 230 -0.68 23.32 4.66
CA TYR A 230 -0.95 21.91 4.40
C TYR A 230 -2.39 21.53 4.74
N ARG A 231 -2.87 20.45 4.14
CA ARG A 231 -4.16 19.82 4.41
C ARG A 231 -4.03 18.30 4.37
N TYR A 232 -4.35 17.64 5.47
CA TYR A 232 -4.25 16.19 5.65
C TYR A 232 -5.56 15.57 6.11
N LEU A 233 -5.82 14.35 5.65
CA LEU A 233 -6.94 13.54 6.12
C LEU A 233 -6.52 12.69 7.32
N VAL A 234 -7.28 12.74 8.40
CA VAL A 234 -7.08 11.86 9.56
C VAL A 234 -7.59 10.46 9.22
N ASN A 235 -6.80 9.43 9.52
CA ASN A 235 -7.23 8.05 9.28
C ASN A 235 -8.34 7.60 10.26
N GLU A 236 -8.87 6.40 10.06
CA GLU A 236 -9.94 5.82 10.89
C GLU A 236 -9.57 5.65 12.38
N LYS A 237 -8.27 5.64 12.71
CA LYS A 237 -7.73 5.51 14.08
C LYS A 237 -7.39 6.86 14.71
N GLY A 238 -7.81 7.97 14.10
CA GLY A 238 -7.51 9.31 14.61
C GLY A 238 -6.05 9.73 14.45
N LEU A 239 -5.29 9.10 13.56
CA LEU A 239 -3.87 9.37 13.34
C LEU A 239 -3.65 10.06 11.99
N VAL A 240 -2.85 11.12 12.01
CA VAL A 240 -2.18 11.68 10.83
C VAL A 240 -0.70 11.35 10.95
N TYR A 241 -0.21 10.50 10.04
CA TYR A 241 1.20 10.23 9.89
C TYR A 241 1.69 10.81 8.57
N LYS A 242 2.61 11.77 8.65
CA LYS A 242 3.29 12.32 7.47
C LYS A 242 4.79 12.35 7.77
N SER A 243 5.53 11.60 6.97
CA SER A 243 6.99 11.62 6.97
C SER A 243 7.48 12.79 6.15
N LEU A 244 8.78 13.08 6.25
CA LEU A 244 9.50 13.98 5.34
C LEU A 244 9.17 13.72 3.85
N TYR A 245 8.95 12.46 3.46
CA TYR A 245 8.70 12.05 2.07
C TYR A 245 7.22 12.04 1.67
N SER A 246 6.30 12.02 2.64
CA SER A 246 4.85 11.95 2.40
C SER A 246 4.12 13.25 2.75
N GLY A 247 4.88 14.34 2.88
CA GLY A 247 4.38 15.70 2.98
C GLY A 247 4.96 16.53 4.12
N GLY A 248 5.46 15.89 5.17
CA GLY A 248 6.11 16.54 6.32
C GLY A 248 5.24 17.52 7.11
N PHE A 249 5.81 18.06 8.18
CA PHE A 249 5.25 19.15 8.98
C PHE A 249 6.28 20.28 9.15
N PRO A 250 5.85 21.55 9.24
CA PRO A 250 6.75 22.67 9.51
C PRO A 250 7.44 22.53 10.87
N ARG A 251 8.62 23.14 11.03
CA ARG A 251 9.26 23.27 12.36
C ARG A 251 8.81 24.49 13.15
N PHE A 252 8.30 25.50 12.45
CA PHE A 252 7.84 26.74 13.06
C PHE A 252 6.43 26.58 13.64
N GLU A 253 6.11 27.49 14.54
CA GLU A 253 4.79 27.58 15.17
C GLU A 253 3.74 28.03 14.15
N HIS A 254 2.64 27.30 14.07
CA HIS A 254 1.57 27.54 13.10
C HIS A 254 0.22 27.20 13.71
N THR A 255 -0.86 27.67 13.09
CA THR A 255 -2.21 27.37 13.56
C THR A 255 -2.71 26.08 12.91
N LEU A 256 -3.00 25.08 13.73
CA LEU A 256 -3.59 23.82 13.30
C LEU A 256 -5.11 23.90 13.47
N VAL A 257 -5.85 23.62 12.40
CA VAL A 257 -7.31 23.58 12.38
C VAL A 257 -7.76 22.16 12.10
N PHE A 258 -8.41 21.52 13.06
CA PHE A 258 -9.10 20.24 12.86
C PHE A 258 -10.57 20.51 12.52
N GLY A 259 -10.96 20.15 11.30
CA GLY A 259 -12.32 20.25 10.79
C GLY A 259 -13.03 18.89 10.76
N PHE A 260 -14.25 18.84 11.27
CA PHE A 260 -15.16 17.70 11.10
C PHE A 260 -16.59 18.22 10.94
N ALA A 261 -17.27 17.84 9.86
CA ALA A 261 -18.56 18.41 9.48
C ALA A 261 -18.50 19.96 9.41
N ASP A 262 -19.24 20.66 10.26
CA ASP A 262 -19.26 22.11 10.40
C ASP A 262 -18.42 22.63 11.58
N LYS A 263 -17.79 21.73 12.36
CA LYS A 263 -16.98 22.07 13.53
C LYS A 263 -15.51 22.23 13.17
N HIS A 264 -14.89 23.27 13.73
CA HIS A 264 -13.49 23.63 13.51
C HIS A 264 -12.81 23.89 14.85
N TYR A 265 -11.71 23.17 15.09
CA TYR A 265 -10.92 23.27 16.31
C TYR A 265 -9.57 23.85 15.99
N MET A 266 -9.30 25.05 16.51
CA MET A 266 -8.09 25.80 16.22
C MET A 266 -7.13 25.73 17.41
N VAL A 267 -5.90 25.31 17.18
CA VAL A 267 -4.83 25.25 18.20
C VAL A 267 -3.56 25.81 17.60
N VAL A 268 -2.89 26.70 18.34
CA VAL A 268 -1.53 27.11 18.01
C VAL A 268 -0.59 25.96 18.35
N PHE A 269 -0.01 25.36 17.31
CA PHE A 269 0.81 24.16 17.42
C PHE A 269 2.27 24.52 17.22
N ASN A 270 3.11 24.17 18.20
CA ASN A 270 4.56 24.33 18.13
C ASN A 270 5.22 22.94 18.06
N PRO A 271 5.61 22.48 16.85
CA PRO A 271 6.12 21.13 16.61
C PRO A 271 7.38 20.81 17.42
N SER A 272 8.23 21.81 17.62
CA SER A 272 9.51 21.66 18.32
C SER A 272 9.37 21.24 19.79
N ARG A 273 8.19 21.48 20.41
CA ARG A 273 7.90 21.03 21.78
C ARG A 273 7.49 19.56 21.89
N HIS A 274 7.24 18.91 20.76
CA HIS A 274 6.68 17.57 20.70
C HIS A 274 7.61 16.57 19.98
N VAL A 275 8.89 16.92 19.81
CA VAL A 275 9.87 16.05 19.13
C VAL A 275 10.38 14.97 20.09
N VAL A 276 10.20 13.71 19.69
CA VAL A 276 10.74 12.52 20.35
C VAL A 276 11.42 11.67 19.26
N ASP A 277 12.70 11.33 19.45
CA ASP A 277 13.50 10.54 18.48
C ASP A 277 13.51 11.12 17.05
N GLY A 278 13.50 12.45 16.92
CA GLY A 278 13.50 13.14 15.62
C GLY A 278 12.14 13.17 14.91
N MET A 279 11.07 12.69 15.57
CA MET A 279 9.69 12.74 15.07
C MET A 279 8.81 13.57 16.00
N VAL A 280 7.94 14.40 15.44
CA VAL A 280 6.91 15.11 16.20
C VAL A 280 5.81 14.11 16.59
N ASN A 281 5.64 13.85 17.88
CA ASN A 281 4.59 13.00 18.39
C ASN A 281 3.70 13.81 19.33
N ALA A 282 2.51 14.18 18.85
CA ALA A 282 1.58 15.01 19.61
C ALA A 282 0.18 14.40 19.65
N SER A 283 -0.48 14.55 20.79
CA SER A 283 -1.89 14.18 20.96
C SER A 283 -2.71 15.43 21.19
N LEU A 284 -3.63 15.70 20.27
CA LEU A 284 -4.57 16.82 20.33
C LEU A 284 -5.91 16.29 20.85
N LYS A 285 -6.38 16.89 21.95
CA LYS A 285 -7.68 16.57 22.54
C LYS A 285 -8.73 17.56 22.06
N LEU A 286 -9.89 17.03 21.68
CA LEU A 286 -11.10 17.79 21.40
C LEU A 286 -11.93 17.82 22.70
N PRO A 287 -11.93 18.93 23.46
CA PRO A 287 -12.44 18.94 24.83
C PRO A 287 -13.97 18.77 24.92
N ASP A 288 -14.65 19.02 23.82
CA ASP A 288 -16.10 19.11 23.67
C ASP A 288 -16.61 18.13 22.60
N ALA A 289 -15.82 17.09 22.28
CA ALA A 289 -16.22 16.00 21.40
C ALA A 289 -16.18 14.65 22.12
N ALA A 290 -17.12 13.76 21.81
CA ALA A 290 -17.12 12.36 22.22
C ALA A 290 -17.27 11.45 20.98
N SER A 291 -16.30 10.56 20.78
CA SER A 291 -16.25 9.62 19.65
C SER A 291 -17.15 8.43 19.94
N LEU A 292 -18.10 8.16 19.05
CA LEU A 292 -18.96 6.96 19.08
C LEU A 292 -18.43 5.87 18.14
N GLY A 293 -17.55 6.26 17.20
CA GLY A 293 -16.94 5.40 16.20
C GLY A 293 -16.45 6.22 15.00
N VAL A 294 -16.01 5.52 13.97
CA VAL A 294 -15.56 6.14 12.71
C VAL A 294 -16.71 6.93 12.08
N ASN A 295 -16.50 8.20 11.71
CA ASN A 295 -17.52 9.16 11.24
C ASN A 295 -18.69 9.45 12.20
N ARG A 296 -18.56 9.15 13.50
CA ARG A 296 -19.67 9.27 14.45
C ARG A 296 -19.21 9.97 15.71
N VAL A 297 -19.69 11.19 15.92
CA VAL A 297 -19.19 12.08 16.96
C VAL A 297 -20.35 12.86 17.58
N LEU A 298 -20.32 13.03 18.91
CA LEU A 298 -21.15 13.99 19.63
C LEU A 298 -20.31 15.23 19.91
N PHE A 299 -20.83 16.41 19.57
CA PHE A 299 -20.23 17.70 19.93
C PHE A 299 -21.09 18.41 20.96
N PHE A 300 -20.45 18.95 22.00
CA PHE A 300 -21.08 19.66 23.09
C PHE A 300 -20.79 21.15 22.94
N ASN A 301 -21.80 21.98 22.69
CA ASN A 301 -21.59 23.43 22.52
C ASN A 301 -21.44 24.18 23.87
N CYS A 302 -20.86 23.53 24.88
CA CYS A 302 -20.67 24.08 26.23
C CYS A 302 -19.50 23.39 26.94
N GLY A 303 -19.10 23.93 28.10
CA GLY A 303 -18.15 23.26 28.98
C GLY A 303 -18.78 22.05 29.66
N VAL A 304 -18.36 20.85 29.24
CA VAL A 304 -18.75 19.57 29.85
C VAL A 304 -17.57 18.88 30.51
N GLU A 305 -17.82 18.19 31.62
CA GLU A 305 -16.84 17.32 32.27
C GLU A 305 -17.17 15.84 31.96
N PRO A 306 -16.21 15.08 31.38
CA PRO A 306 -16.44 13.68 31.05
C PRO A 306 -16.45 12.82 32.32
N LEU A 307 -17.57 12.15 32.60
CA LEU A 307 -17.68 11.24 33.75
C LEU A 307 -17.39 9.79 33.37
N ALA A 308 -18.06 9.27 32.35
CA ALA A 308 -17.85 7.90 31.88
C ALA A 308 -18.32 7.70 30.44
N GLN A 309 -17.64 6.80 29.72
CA GLN A 309 -18.10 6.28 28.45
C GLN A 309 -17.97 4.77 28.44
N ALA A 310 -19.03 4.07 28.03
CA ALA A 310 -19.06 2.63 27.93
C ALA A 310 -19.70 2.18 26.62
N ARG A 311 -19.16 1.13 26.01
CA ARG A 311 -19.70 0.54 24.79
C ARG A 311 -20.04 -0.92 25.02
N SER A 312 -21.27 -1.31 24.71
CA SER A 312 -21.77 -2.67 24.88
C SER A 312 -22.56 -3.08 23.64
N GLY A 313 -21.94 -3.85 22.75
CA GLY A 313 -22.53 -4.23 21.47
C GLY A 313 -22.86 -3.00 20.61
N ASN A 314 -24.16 -2.80 20.35
CA ASN A 314 -24.67 -1.71 19.52
C ASN A 314 -25.02 -0.45 20.31
N SER A 315 -24.87 -0.45 21.64
CA SER A 315 -25.11 0.72 22.47
C SER A 315 -23.81 1.36 22.94
N THR A 316 -23.74 2.69 22.85
CA THR A 316 -22.70 3.51 23.46
C THR A 316 -23.36 4.46 24.44
N VAL A 317 -22.93 4.41 25.69
CA VAL A 317 -23.41 5.25 26.78
C VAL A 317 -22.33 6.30 27.06
N VAL A 318 -22.72 7.56 27.02
CA VAL A 318 -21.87 8.72 27.30
C VAL A 318 -22.50 9.47 28.48
N ILE A 319 -21.77 9.55 29.58
CA ILE A 319 -22.18 10.25 30.80
C ILE A 319 -21.29 11.48 30.95
N VAL A 320 -21.92 12.65 30.98
CA VAL A 320 -21.26 13.95 31.10
C VAL A 320 -21.94 14.79 32.17
N GLU A 321 -21.19 15.69 32.79
CA GLU A 321 -21.72 16.73 33.66
C GLU A 321 -21.61 18.09 32.95
N ALA A 322 -22.77 18.71 32.70
CA ALA A 322 -22.83 20.01 32.05
C ALA A 322 -22.96 21.11 33.11
N ARG A 323 -22.14 22.16 33.02
CA ARG A 323 -22.21 23.29 33.97
C ARG A 323 -23.50 24.10 33.80
N ASP A 324 -23.93 24.27 32.56
CA ASP A 324 -25.16 24.96 32.15
C ASP A 324 -25.95 24.09 31.16
N SER A 325 -27.19 24.48 30.83
CA SER A 325 -27.96 23.83 29.76
C SER A 325 -27.17 23.86 28.45
N CYS A 326 -27.01 22.71 27.81
CA CYS A 326 -26.06 22.54 26.72
C CYS A 326 -26.73 21.98 25.47
N SER A 327 -26.48 22.62 24.32
CA SER A 327 -26.86 22.06 23.03
C SER A 327 -25.81 21.03 22.59
N VAL A 328 -26.28 19.83 22.28
CA VAL A 328 -25.47 18.70 21.81
C VAL A 328 -25.85 18.41 20.36
N GLU A 329 -24.83 18.31 19.52
CA GLU A 329 -24.96 17.96 18.11
C GLU A 329 -24.41 16.56 17.88
N ALA A 330 -25.28 15.62 17.52
CA ALA A 330 -24.91 14.27 17.17
C ALA A 330 -24.76 14.13 15.65
N PHE A 331 -23.57 13.72 15.20
CA PHE A 331 -23.30 13.37 13.81
C PHE A 331 -23.18 11.86 13.67
N LEU A 332 -24.01 11.29 12.79
CA LEU A 332 -24.03 9.87 12.43
C LEU A 332 -23.93 9.73 10.92
N GLN A 333 -23.56 8.57 10.40
CA GLN A 333 -23.53 8.37 8.95
C GLN A 333 -24.95 8.06 8.44
N SER A 334 -25.36 8.60 7.29
CA SER A 334 -26.76 8.49 6.82
C SER A 334 -27.26 7.07 6.53
N GLY A 335 -26.37 6.08 6.49
CA GLY A 335 -26.71 4.66 6.37
C GLY A 335 -26.95 3.95 7.70
N ASP A 336 -26.70 4.61 8.83
CA ASP A 336 -26.88 4.04 10.15
C ASP A 336 -28.34 4.13 10.59
N GLU A 337 -28.84 3.06 11.18
CA GLU A 337 -30.07 3.10 11.96
C GLU A 337 -29.66 3.41 13.41
N ALA A 338 -30.11 4.53 13.95
CA ALA A 338 -29.69 4.97 15.29
C ALA A 338 -30.83 5.62 16.06
N VAL A 339 -30.86 5.36 17.37
CA VAL A 339 -31.77 5.96 18.34
C VAL A 339 -30.92 6.61 19.43
N ILE A 340 -31.16 7.90 19.67
CA ILE A 340 -30.49 8.66 20.72
C ILE A 340 -31.47 8.81 21.89
N LEU A 341 -31.04 8.38 23.07
CA LEU A 341 -31.78 8.53 24.31
C LEU A 341 -31.04 9.48 25.25
N VAL A 342 -31.72 10.51 25.74
CA VAL A 342 -31.18 11.47 26.73
C VAL A 342 -31.95 11.29 28.02
N ASN A 343 -31.29 10.84 29.08
CA ASN A 343 -31.93 10.54 30.37
C ASN A 343 -33.16 9.60 30.22
N GLY A 344 -33.14 8.73 29.22
CA GLY A 344 -34.21 7.78 28.91
C GLY A 344 -35.31 8.28 27.97
N SER A 345 -35.33 9.57 27.59
CA SER A 345 -36.26 10.07 26.56
C SER A 345 -35.66 9.92 25.16
N ILE A 346 -36.48 9.48 24.20
CA ILE A 346 -36.05 9.35 22.81
C ILE A 346 -36.03 10.72 22.17
N ILE A 347 -34.91 11.06 21.52
CA ILE A 347 -34.80 12.25 20.70
C ILE A 347 -35.18 11.88 19.26
N GLU A 348 -36.24 12.50 18.75
CA GLU A 348 -36.68 12.34 17.37
C GLU A 348 -36.21 13.51 16.51
N GLY A 349 -35.87 13.21 15.25
CA GLY A 349 -35.51 14.21 14.24
C GLY A 349 -34.03 14.24 13.89
N GLY A 350 -33.74 14.99 12.83
CA GLY A 350 -32.40 15.23 12.32
C GLY A 350 -32.45 15.73 10.88
N VAL A 351 -31.33 16.24 10.42
CA VAL A 351 -31.17 16.81 9.08
C VAL A 351 -29.99 16.13 8.40
N SER A 352 -30.16 15.77 7.13
CA SER A 352 -29.07 15.26 6.30
C SER A 352 -28.12 16.40 5.93
N VAL A 353 -26.84 16.25 6.23
CA VAL A 353 -25.77 17.22 5.97
C VAL A 353 -24.73 16.54 5.10
N SER A 354 -24.31 17.18 4.01
CA SER A 354 -23.19 16.71 3.20
C SER A 354 -21.87 17.28 3.70
N TRP A 355 -20.88 16.42 3.94
CA TRP A 355 -19.53 16.81 4.34
C TRP A 355 -18.48 16.02 3.56
N SER A 356 -17.65 16.71 2.78
CA SER A 356 -16.53 16.11 2.02
C SER A 356 -16.93 14.85 1.23
N GLY A 357 -18.07 14.90 0.54
CA GLY A 357 -18.62 13.79 -0.26
C GLY A 357 -19.36 12.72 0.54
N LEU A 358 -19.42 12.81 1.88
CA LEU A 358 -20.21 11.94 2.75
C LEU A 358 -21.56 12.58 3.08
N SER A 359 -22.60 11.75 3.21
CA SER A 359 -23.89 12.14 3.78
C SER A 359 -23.93 11.76 5.25
N LEU A 360 -24.06 12.75 6.12
CA LEU A 360 -24.18 12.63 7.56
C LEU A 360 -25.60 12.96 8.01
N TRP A 361 -26.04 12.37 9.09
CA TRP A 361 -27.28 12.72 9.79
C TRP A 361 -26.93 13.52 11.04
N LYS A 362 -27.40 14.77 11.10
CA LYS A 362 -27.18 15.69 12.23
C LYS A 362 -28.46 15.79 13.06
N THR A 363 -28.38 15.43 14.34
CA THR A 363 -29.47 15.63 15.30
C THR A 363 -29.00 16.59 16.40
N VAL A 364 -29.81 17.60 16.70
CA VAL A 364 -29.51 18.60 17.73
C VAL A 364 -30.51 18.46 18.86
N PHE A 365 -30.02 18.36 20.10
CA PHE A 365 -30.84 18.28 21.30
C PHE A 365 -30.20 19.02 22.46
N GLU A 366 -30.97 19.30 23.51
CA GLU A 366 -30.48 19.97 24.70
C GLU A 366 -30.37 19.01 25.88
N ILE A 367 -29.30 19.16 26.66
CA ILE A 367 -29.13 18.48 27.94
C ILE A 367 -29.23 19.50 29.09
N PRO A 368 -29.89 19.16 30.21
CA PRO A 368 -29.98 20.04 31.38
C PRO A 368 -28.62 20.19 32.07
N SER A 369 -28.49 21.22 32.91
CA SER A 369 -27.34 21.34 33.80
C SER A 369 -27.29 20.19 34.81
N GLY A 370 -26.08 19.79 35.18
CA GLY A 370 -25.81 18.60 35.99
C GLY A 370 -25.52 17.36 35.14
N VAL A 371 -25.69 16.19 35.77
CA VAL A 371 -25.35 14.89 35.15
C VAL A 371 -26.41 14.48 34.14
N SER A 372 -25.98 14.26 32.89
CA SER A 372 -26.82 13.76 31.81
C SER A 372 -26.26 12.45 31.25
N ASN A 373 -27.16 11.50 31.02
CA ASN A 373 -26.85 10.21 30.41
C ASN A 373 -27.36 10.21 28.96
N ILE A 374 -26.43 10.17 28.00
CA ILE A 374 -26.70 10.08 26.57
C ILE A 374 -26.40 8.66 26.13
N THR A 375 -27.44 7.90 25.77
CA THR A 375 -27.30 6.55 25.21
C THR A 375 -27.59 6.58 23.72
N VAL A 376 -26.61 6.19 22.91
CA VAL A 376 -26.77 6.04 21.46
C VAL A 376 -26.81 4.55 21.14
N VAL A 377 -27.96 4.07 20.67
CA VAL A 377 -28.14 2.70 20.17
C VAL A 377 -28.10 2.76 18.66
N ALA A 378 -27.10 2.17 18.02
CA ALA A 378 -26.92 2.27 16.59
C ALA A 378 -26.44 0.97 15.94
N TRP A 379 -27.04 0.64 14.80
CA TRP A 379 -26.65 -0.47 13.93
C TRP A 379 -25.80 0.08 12.78
N PHE A 380 -24.48 0.05 12.99
CA PHE A 380 -23.53 0.64 12.06
C PHE A 380 -23.42 -0.16 10.76
N LYS A 381 -23.76 0.46 9.63
CA LYS A 381 -23.63 -0.15 8.28
C LYS A 381 -22.37 0.37 7.60
N GLY A 382 -21.22 -0.18 7.97
CA GLY A 382 -19.92 0.20 7.41
C GLY A 382 -19.56 1.67 7.64
N TYR A 383 -18.58 2.18 6.90
CA TYR A 383 -18.20 3.59 6.91
C TYR A 383 -17.69 4.03 5.53
N GLY A 384 -17.99 5.29 5.17
CA GLY A 384 -17.44 5.92 3.95
C GLY A 384 -16.18 6.72 4.26
N LYS A 385 -15.24 6.79 3.31
CA LYS A 385 -14.05 7.63 3.42
C LYS A 385 -14.35 9.04 2.86
N PRO A 386 -14.05 10.13 3.59
CA PRO A 386 -14.20 11.48 3.06
C PRO A 386 -13.33 11.71 1.84
N LEU A 387 -13.85 12.43 0.85
CA LEU A 387 -13.14 12.88 -0.35
C LEU A 387 -12.52 14.25 -0.05
N VAL A 388 -11.22 14.27 0.20
CA VAL A 388 -10.47 15.48 0.55
C VAL A 388 -9.22 15.51 -0.32
N ASP A 389 -9.00 16.66 -0.96
CA ASP A 389 -7.80 16.94 -1.73
C ASP A 389 -6.67 17.31 -0.76
N GLU A 390 -5.74 16.38 -0.50
CA GLU A 390 -4.62 16.61 0.40
C GLU A 390 -3.61 17.57 -0.24
N ARG A 391 -3.11 18.54 0.54
CA ARG A 391 -2.06 19.47 0.13
C ARG A 391 -0.87 19.28 1.05
N PHE A 392 0.31 19.01 0.50
CA PHE A 392 1.47 18.64 1.30
C PHE A 392 2.32 19.84 1.69
N PHE A 393 2.82 19.88 2.93
CA PHE A 393 3.67 21.00 3.38
C PHE A 393 4.92 21.16 2.51
N THR A 394 5.54 20.06 2.10
CA THR A 394 6.69 20.07 1.18
C THR A 394 6.40 20.76 -0.15
N GLU A 395 5.14 20.77 -0.63
CA GLU A 395 4.77 21.51 -1.85
C GLU A 395 4.80 23.03 -1.65
N SER A 396 4.63 23.50 -0.40
CA SER A 396 4.69 24.93 -0.06
C SER A 396 6.11 25.45 0.15
N LEU A 397 7.06 24.56 0.45
CA LEU A 397 8.49 24.89 0.57
C LEU A 397 9.19 24.94 -0.79
N VAL A 398 8.66 24.19 -1.76
CA VAL A 398 9.03 24.30 -3.16
C VAL A 398 8.37 25.56 -3.70
N ASP A 399 9.06 26.70 -3.61
CA ASP A 399 8.70 27.84 -4.43
C ASP A 399 8.78 27.36 -5.89
N PHE A 400 7.61 27.19 -6.54
CA PHE A 400 7.51 26.76 -7.94
C PHE A 400 8.00 27.91 -8.83
N SER A 401 9.30 28.17 -8.79
CA SER A 401 9.93 29.09 -9.70
C SER A 401 10.25 28.31 -10.99
N LEU A 402 9.64 28.73 -12.09
CA LEU A 402 9.98 28.22 -13.44
C LEU A 402 11.46 28.46 -13.81
N LEU A 403 12.16 29.22 -12.98
CA LEU A 403 13.55 29.63 -13.13
C LEU A 403 14.53 28.76 -12.32
N GLU A 404 14.06 27.93 -11.38
CA GLU A 404 14.88 26.97 -10.62
C GLU A 404 14.53 25.53 -11.02
N PRO A 405 15.16 25.00 -12.08
CA PRO A 405 14.84 23.68 -12.63
C PRO A 405 15.19 22.49 -11.70
N GLU A 406 15.87 22.76 -10.58
CA GLU A 406 16.33 21.74 -9.62
C GLU A 406 15.18 20.97 -8.98
N SER A 407 14.04 21.63 -8.74
CA SER A 407 12.82 21.02 -8.21
C SER A 407 12.24 19.95 -9.15
N PHE A 408 12.23 20.19 -10.47
CA PHE A 408 11.79 19.21 -11.46
C PHE A 408 12.71 18.01 -11.54
N ILE A 409 14.02 18.25 -11.49
CA ILE A 409 15.03 17.18 -11.51
C ILE A 409 14.86 16.29 -10.28
N TYR A 410 14.60 16.88 -9.12
CA TYR A 410 14.38 16.13 -7.88
C TYR A 410 13.19 15.17 -7.97
N TRP A 411 11.99 15.67 -8.32
CA TRP A 411 10.80 14.82 -8.43
C TRP A 411 10.96 13.71 -9.46
N VAL A 412 11.62 13.99 -10.58
CA VAL A 412 11.93 12.97 -11.59
C VAL A 412 12.95 11.96 -11.07
N SER A 413 13.97 12.40 -10.34
CA SER A 413 14.97 11.51 -9.74
C SER A 413 14.35 10.57 -8.70
N LEU A 414 13.43 11.07 -7.87
CA LEU A 414 12.71 10.27 -6.89
C LEU A 414 11.83 9.23 -7.59
N ALA A 415 11.09 9.64 -8.62
CA ALA A 415 10.28 8.73 -9.42
C ALA A 415 11.13 7.62 -10.10
N ILE A 416 12.33 7.96 -10.58
CA ILE A 416 13.27 6.97 -11.14
C ILE A 416 13.72 5.98 -10.06
N VAL A 417 14.06 6.44 -8.86
CA VAL A 417 14.48 5.55 -7.77
C VAL A 417 13.33 4.62 -7.35
N ASP A 418 12.18 5.20 -7.02
CA ASP A 418 11.06 4.46 -6.41
C ASP A 418 10.32 3.55 -7.39
N LEU A 419 10.21 3.96 -8.66
CA LEU A 419 9.35 3.28 -9.64
C LEU A 419 10.13 2.58 -10.75
N MET A 420 11.45 2.75 -10.81
CA MET A 420 12.32 2.04 -11.77
C MET A 420 13.41 1.24 -11.06
N ILE A 421 14.27 1.90 -10.27
CA ILE A 421 15.46 1.25 -9.69
C ILE A 421 15.04 0.22 -8.63
N LEU A 422 14.25 0.60 -7.63
CA LEU A 422 13.85 -0.30 -6.56
C LEU A 422 13.02 -1.51 -7.07
N PRO A 423 12.04 -1.34 -7.97
CA PRO A 423 11.36 -2.45 -8.63
C PRO A 423 12.30 -3.38 -9.42
N LEU A 424 13.29 -2.84 -10.13
CA LEU A 424 14.28 -3.65 -10.85
C LEU A 424 15.17 -4.45 -9.89
N VAL A 425 15.62 -3.83 -8.80
CA VAL A 425 16.38 -4.51 -7.74
C VAL A 425 15.55 -5.63 -7.12
N TYR A 426 14.29 -5.35 -6.79
CA TYR A 426 13.38 -6.34 -6.21
C TYR A 426 13.15 -7.53 -7.16
N THR A 427 12.87 -7.25 -8.43
CA THR A 427 12.66 -8.32 -9.43
C THR A 427 13.94 -9.12 -9.69
N ALA A 428 15.11 -8.50 -9.66
CA ALA A 428 16.39 -9.22 -9.68
C ALA A 428 16.54 -10.14 -8.46
N MET A 429 16.17 -9.69 -7.25
CA MET A 429 16.12 -10.55 -6.07
C MET A 429 15.18 -11.74 -6.29
N LEU A 430 13.97 -11.52 -6.81
CA LEU A 430 13.04 -12.62 -7.11
C LEU A 430 13.62 -13.63 -8.10
N VAL A 431 14.31 -13.17 -9.14
CA VAL A 431 14.99 -14.06 -10.09
C VAL A 431 16.09 -14.86 -9.40
N THR A 432 16.90 -14.25 -8.54
CA THR A 432 17.97 -14.97 -7.81
C THR A 432 17.40 -16.04 -6.87
N VAL A 433 16.33 -15.72 -6.13
CA VAL A 433 15.63 -16.68 -5.26
C VAL A 433 15.02 -17.81 -6.10
N SER A 434 14.38 -17.48 -7.22
CA SER A 434 13.82 -18.48 -8.15
C SER A 434 14.90 -19.42 -8.67
N LEU A 435 16.09 -18.91 -9.00
CA LEU A 435 17.22 -19.73 -9.45
C LEU A 435 17.79 -20.61 -8.33
N ALA A 436 17.82 -20.11 -7.09
CA ALA A 436 18.22 -20.91 -5.94
C ALA A 436 17.25 -22.09 -5.70
N VAL A 437 15.95 -21.84 -5.75
CA VAL A 437 14.91 -22.88 -5.66
C VAL A 437 15.00 -23.85 -6.84
N ALA A 438 15.26 -23.36 -8.05
CA ALA A 438 15.42 -24.20 -9.23
C ALA A 438 16.64 -25.12 -9.14
N ARG A 439 17.73 -24.68 -8.49
CA ARG A 439 18.90 -25.53 -8.23
C ARG A 439 18.58 -26.64 -7.23
N LEU A 440 17.77 -26.36 -6.22
CA LEU A 440 17.30 -27.38 -5.26
C LEU A 440 16.42 -28.43 -5.95
N LEU A 441 15.54 -28.02 -6.87
CA LEU A 441 14.66 -28.94 -7.61
C LEU A 441 15.39 -29.72 -8.72
N GLY A 442 16.26 -29.04 -9.47
CA GLY A 442 16.92 -29.58 -10.67
C GLY A 442 18.27 -30.29 -10.43
N GLY A 443 18.91 -30.08 -9.27
CA GLY A 443 20.17 -30.72 -8.89
C GLY A 443 21.44 -30.27 -9.63
N ALA A 444 21.33 -29.31 -10.57
CA ALA A 444 22.47 -28.70 -11.26
C ALA A 444 22.10 -27.31 -11.80
N SER A 445 23.08 -26.40 -11.92
CA SER A 445 22.86 -25.07 -12.52
C SER A 445 22.46 -25.22 -14.01
N PRO A 446 21.40 -24.56 -14.48
CA PRO A 446 21.04 -24.60 -15.90
C PRO A 446 22.20 -24.09 -16.76
N ARG A 447 22.55 -24.79 -17.85
CA ARG A 447 23.48 -24.26 -18.87
C ARG A 447 22.99 -22.94 -19.49
N VAL A 448 21.68 -22.68 -19.42
CA VAL A 448 21.04 -21.42 -19.81
C VAL A 448 21.53 -20.24 -18.97
N VAL A 449 21.96 -20.47 -17.73
CA VAL A 449 22.54 -19.42 -16.86
C VAL A 449 23.86 -18.90 -17.45
N LYS A 450 24.71 -19.77 -18.03
CA LYS A 450 25.95 -19.31 -18.68
C LYS A 450 25.71 -18.36 -19.86
N LEU A 451 24.60 -18.55 -20.56
CA LEU A 451 24.20 -17.72 -21.71
C LEU A 451 23.56 -16.39 -21.29
N LEU A 452 22.91 -16.32 -20.12
CA LEU A 452 22.28 -15.10 -19.60
C LEU A 452 23.20 -14.27 -18.70
N THR A 453 24.15 -14.90 -18.00
CA THR A 453 25.06 -14.20 -17.06
C THR A 453 26.46 -13.98 -17.61
N GLY A 454 26.77 -14.44 -18.83
CA GLY A 454 28.09 -14.23 -19.46
C GLY A 454 29.27 -14.83 -18.67
N VAL A 455 29.05 -15.91 -17.91
CA VAL A 455 30.08 -16.66 -17.15
C VAL A 455 29.95 -18.17 -17.36
#